data_AF-A0A7X8YS52-F1
#
_entry.id   AF-A0A7X8YS52-F1
#
_cell.length_a   1.000
_cell.length_b   1.000
_cell.length_c   1.000
_cell.angle_alpha   90.00
_cell.angle_beta   90.00
_cell.angle_gamma   90.00
#
_symmetry.space_group_name_H-M   'P 1'
#
loop_
_entity.id
_entity.type
_entity.pdbx_description
1 polymer ?
#
loop_
_entity_poly.entity_id
_entity_poly.type
_entity_poly.pdbx_seq_one_letter_code
_entity_poly.pdbx_strand_id
1 'polypeptide(L)'
;MFTVELGEKKYKVHKVTARTLREIGGAQAVFKKWQEAPESVDMKKDMDTLINWFCVFCGNQFTAEDVYDNYPGDKVITDIGLALVAVNGQVTEMLKAFPTDINKKKQATTTRWNR
;
A
#
# COMPACT_ATOMS: atom_id res chain seq x y z
N MET A 1 3.01 10.57 7.88
CA MET A 1 4.14 10.60 6.93
C MET A 1 4.70 9.19 6.86
N PHE A 2 4.60 8.55 5.70
CA PHE A 2 5.07 7.17 5.50
C PHE A 2 6.15 7.13 4.42
N THR A 3 6.92 6.04 4.41
CA THR A 3 7.97 5.79 3.42
C THR A 3 7.57 4.65 2.51
N VAL A 4 7.89 4.71 1.22
CA VAL A 4 7.70 3.63 0.26
C VAL A 4 9.05 3.24 -0.29
N GLU A 5 9.41 1.97 -0.18
CA GLU A 5 10.66 1.40 -0.68
C GLU A 5 10.36 0.63 -1.97
N LEU A 6 11.04 0.97 -3.05
CA LEU A 6 10.97 0.29 -4.35
C LEU A 6 12.39 -0.14 -4.71
N GLY A 7 12.68 -1.44 -4.58
CA GLY A 7 14.04 -1.96 -4.70
C GLY A 7 14.99 -1.24 -3.73
N GLU A 8 15.95 -0.48 -4.27
CA GLU A 8 16.93 0.29 -3.49
C GLU A 8 16.49 1.74 -3.19
N LYS A 9 15.40 2.21 -3.81
CA LYS A 9 14.95 3.61 -3.72
C LYS A 9 13.93 3.79 -2.60
N LYS A 10 14.06 4.88 -1.84
CA LYS A 10 13.14 5.25 -0.76
C LYS A 10 12.43 6.57 -1.07
N TYR A 11 11.11 6.52 -1.04
CA TYR A 11 10.21 7.63 -1.37
C TYR A 11 9.47 8.07 -0.11
N LYS A 12 9.57 9.35 0.24
CA LYS A 12 8.86 9.89 1.41
C LYS A 12 7.57 10.57 0.97
N VAL A 13 6.46 10.11 1.54
CA VAL A 13 5.13 10.67 1.26
C VAL A 13 4.63 11.42 2.49
N HIS A 14 4.48 12.74 2.32
CA HIS A 14 4.13 13.64 3.41
C HIS A 14 2.63 13.66 3.72
N LYS A 15 1.80 13.63 2.67
CA LYS A 15 0.34 13.70 2.80
C LYS A 15 -0.34 12.91 1.70
N VAL A 16 -1.51 12.38 2.02
CA VAL A 16 -2.46 11.87 1.02
C VAL A 16 -3.18 13.06 0.40
N THR A 17 -3.30 13.06 -0.93
CA THR A 17 -3.88 14.20 -1.66
C THR A 17 -5.37 13.97 -1.93
N ALA A 18 -6.12 15.05 -2.18
CA ALA A 18 -7.52 14.93 -2.61
C ALA A 18 -7.68 14.14 -3.92
N ARG A 19 -6.64 14.12 -4.77
CA ARG A 19 -6.60 13.29 -5.99
C ARG A 19 -6.67 11.80 -5.66
N THR A 20 -6.01 11.38 -4.59
CA THR A 20 -6.05 10.00 -4.11
C THR A 20 -7.46 9.57 -3.71
N LEU A 21 -8.24 10.48 -3.10
CA LEU A 21 -9.66 10.25 -2.79
C LEU A 21 -10.53 10.21 -4.04
N ARG A 22 -10.27 11.07 -5.02
CA ARG A 22 -11.02 11.09 -6.29
C ARG A 22 -10.89 9.78 -7.05
N GLU A 23 -9.69 9.22 -7.11
CA GLU A 23 -9.39 8.00 -7.86
C GLU A 23 -9.65 6.71 -7.05
N ILE A 24 -10.10 6.82 -5.79
CA ILE A 24 -10.24 5.68 -4.88
C ILE A 24 -11.30 4.67 -5.32
N GLY A 25 -12.33 5.12 -6.04
CA GLY A 25 -13.49 4.29 -6.39
C GLY A 25 -13.12 3.08 -7.25
N GLY A 26 -12.23 3.26 -8.24
CA GLY A 26 -11.76 2.17 -9.09
C GLY A 26 -10.94 1.15 -8.31
N ALA A 27 -10.00 1.62 -7.49
CA ALA A 27 -9.15 0.75 -6.67
C ALA A 27 -9.95 0.00 -5.60
N GLN A 28 -10.96 0.63 -4.99
CA GLN A 28 -11.85 -0.03 -4.03
C GLN A 28 -12.70 -1.11 -4.66
N ALA A 29 -13.27 -0.87 -5.84
CA ALA A 29 -14.09 -1.85 -6.54
C ALA A 29 -13.27 -3.10 -6.87
N VAL A 30 -12.04 -2.90 -7.37
CA VAL A 30 -11.11 -3.99 -7.66
C VAL A 30 -10.69 -4.71 -6.38
N PHE A 31 -10.30 -3.98 -5.34
CA PHE A 31 -9.86 -4.59 -4.09
C PHE A 31 -10.98 -5.41 -3.42
N LYS A 32 -12.21 -4.90 -3.43
CA LYS A 32 -13.39 -5.64 -2.95
C LYS A 32 -13.63 -6.91 -3.78
N LYS A 33 -13.55 -6.81 -5.11
CA LYS A 33 -13.66 -7.97 -6.00
C LYS A 33 -12.58 -9.02 -5.71
N TRP A 34 -11.35 -8.59 -5.45
CA TRP A 34 -10.26 -9.48 -5.05
C TRP A 34 -10.52 -10.17 -3.70
N GLN A 35 -11.13 -9.47 -2.74
CA GLN A 35 -11.52 -10.06 -1.45
C GLN A 35 -12.66 -11.09 -1.57
N GLU A 36 -13.64 -10.84 -2.45
CA GLU A 36 -14.82 -11.70 -2.60
C GLU A 36 -14.57 -12.90 -3.53
N ALA A 37 -13.85 -12.69 -4.64
CA ALA A 37 -13.63 -13.68 -5.67
C ALA A 37 -12.27 -13.45 -6.37
N PRO A 38 -11.14 -13.86 -5.75
CA PRO A 38 -9.80 -13.64 -6.30
C PRO A 38 -9.60 -14.26 -7.69
N GLU A 39 -10.31 -15.34 -8.00
CA GLU A 39 -10.24 -16.03 -9.31
C GLU A 39 -10.97 -15.28 -10.43
N SER A 40 -11.86 -14.36 -10.08
CA SER A 40 -12.60 -13.53 -11.04
C SER A 40 -11.86 -12.25 -11.45
N VAL A 41 -10.74 -11.96 -10.77
CA VAL A 41 -9.93 -10.76 -10.97
C VAL A 41 -9.19 -10.86 -12.30
N ASP A 42 -9.36 -9.84 -13.13
CA ASP A 42 -8.58 -9.71 -14.37
C ASP A 42 -7.17 -9.27 -13.99
N MET A 43 -6.25 -10.23 -13.87
CA MET A 43 -4.90 -10.01 -13.36
C MET A 43 -4.14 -8.88 -14.06
N LYS A 44 -4.47 -8.56 -15.32
CA LYS A 44 -3.83 -7.44 -16.01
C LYS A 44 -4.53 -6.12 -15.67
N LYS A 45 -5.82 -6.04 -15.97
CA LYS A 45 -6.60 -4.79 -15.88
C LYS A 45 -6.84 -4.34 -14.44
N ASP A 46 -7.17 -5.28 -13.57
CA ASP A 46 -7.48 -5.01 -12.18
C ASP A 46 -6.20 -4.63 -11.42
N MET A 47 -5.06 -5.29 -11.71
CA MET A 47 -3.75 -4.91 -11.15
C MET A 47 -3.30 -3.52 -11.61
N ASP A 48 -3.45 -3.21 -12.89
CA ASP A 48 -3.15 -1.88 -13.43
C ASP A 48 -3.93 -0.79 -12.69
N THR A 49 -5.20 -1.06 -12.37
CA THR A 49 -6.05 -0.12 -11.62
C THR A 49 -5.54 0.10 -10.20
N LEU A 50 -5.18 -0.98 -9.49
CA LEU A 50 -4.64 -0.90 -8.13
C LEU A 50 -3.31 -0.16 -8.08
N ILE A 51 -2.38 -0.51 -8.98
CA ILE A 51 -1.03 0.06 -9.00
C ILE A 51 -1.06 1.52 -9.42
N ASN A 52 -1.86 1.89 -10.42
CA ASN A 52 -2.04 3.30 -10.80
C ASN A 52 -2.57 4.13 -9.64
N TRP A 53 -3.54 3.61 -8.88
CA TRP A 53 -4.03 4.28 -7.68
C TRP A 53 -2.94 4.39 -6.62
N PHE A 54 -2.14 3.35 -6.42
CA PHE A 54 -1.02 3.36 -5.47
C PHE A 54 0.04 4.41 -5.82
N CYS A 55 0.36 4.59 -7.10
CA CYS A 55 1.24 5.67 -7.57
C CYS A 55 0.65 7.04 -7.21
N VAL A 56 -0.65 7.27 -7.42
CA VAL A 56 -1.33 8.51 -7.01
C VAL A 56 -1.33 8.69 -5.49
N PHE A 57 -1.54 7.60 -4.72
CA PHE A 57 -1.45 7.59 -3.26
C PHE A 57 -0.06 8.00 -2.78
N CYS A 58 0.99 7.61 -3.50
CA CYS A 58 2.37 7.98 -3.22
C CYS A 58 2.78 9.35 -3.77
N GLY A 59 1.82 10.14 -4.27
CA GLY A 59 2.09 11.47 -4.82
C GLY A 59 2.77 11.45 -6.19
N ASN A 60 2.61 10.36 -6.95
CA ASN A 60 3.12 10.19 -8.32
C ASN A 60 4.65 10.36 -8.42
N GLN A 61 5.38 9.91 -7.39
CA GLN A 61 6.85 9.97 -7.32
C GLN A 61 7.54 8.87 -8.14
N PHE A 62 6.80 7.85 -8.57
CA PHE A 62 7.26 6.71 -9.36
C PHE A 62 6.12 6.24 -10.27
N THR A 63 6.46 5.47 -11.30
CA THR A 63 5.49 4.97 -12.28
C THR A 63 4.93 3.60 -11.90
N ALA A 64 3.88 3.16 -12.61
CA ALA A 64 3.35 1.80 -12.43
C ALA A 64 4.39 0.73 -12.79
N GLU A 65 5.20 0.98 -13.82
CA GLU A 65 6.28 0.08 -14.25
C GLU A 65 7.33 -0.09 -13.14
N ASP A 66 7.72 1.01 -12.47
CA ASP A 66 8.65 0.94 -11.33
C ASP A 66 8.12 0.03 -10.21
N VAL A 67 6.79 0.00 -9.99
CA VAL A 67 6.14 -0.87 -9.01
C VAL A 67 6.13 -2.31 -9.49
N TYR A 68 5.82 -2.56 -10.76
CA TYR A 68 5.84 -3.92 -11.32
C TYR A 68 7.22 -4.57 -11.25
N ASP A 69 8.28 -3.80 -11.51
CA ASP A 69 9.64 -4.33 -11.57
C ASP A 69 10.30 -4.46 -10.19
N ASN A 70 9.95 -3.59 -9.23
CA ASN A 70 10.69 -3.46 -7.98
C ASN A 70 9.88 -3.76 -6.71
N TYR A 71 8.56 -3.97 -6.81
CA TYR A 71 7.70 -4.28 -5.66
C TYR A 71 7.50 -5.79 -5.50
N PRO A 72 7.53 -6.33 -4.27
CA PRO A 72 7.20 -7.73 -4.03
C PRO A 72 5.75 -8.07 -4.44
N GLY A 73 5.59 -8.88 -5.50
CA GLY A 73 4.29 -9.25 -6.06
C GLY A 73 3.33 -9.87 -5.03
N ASP A 74 3.84 -10.65 -4.08
CA ASP A 74 3.02 -11.29 -3.03
C ASP A 74 2.40 -10.27 -2.05
N LYS A 75 3.02 -9.09 -1.94
CA LYS A 75 2.62 -8.05 -0.97
C LYS A 75 1.88 -6.89 -1.61
N VAL A 76 2.04 -6.67 -2.91
CA VAL A 76 1.53 -5.46 -3.58
C VAL A 76 0.03 -5.26 -3.37
N ILE A 77 -0.77 -6.31 -3.57
CA ILE A 77 -2.23 -6.22 -3.40
C ILE A 77 -2.61 -5.99 -1.94
N THR A 78 -1.95 -6.72 -1.02
CA THR A 78 -2.20 -6.61 0.43
C THR A 78 -1.86 -5.21 0.96
N ASP A 79 -0.73 -4.66 0.51
CA ASP A 79 -0.25 -3.33 0.91
C ASP A 79 -1.12 -2.22 0.32
N ILE A 80 -1.54 -2.34 -0.94
CA ILE A 80 -2.51 -1.42 -1.56
C ILE A 80 -3.84 -1.48 -0.80
N GLY A 81 -4.30 -2.69 -0.42
CA GLY A 81 -5.46 -2.89 0.43
C GLY A 81 -5.35 -2.17 1.77
N LEU A 82 -4.20 -2.29 2.44
CA LEU A 82 -3.93 -1.57 3.69
C LEU A 82 -3.98 -0.06 3.49
N ALA A 83 -3.39 0.45 2.39
CA ALA A 83 -3.45 1.87 2.05
C ALA A 83 -4.90 2.33 1.83
N LEU A 84 -5.72 1.56 1.11
CA LEU A 84 -7.14 1.84 0.89
C LEU A 84 -7.92 1.92 2.21
N VAL A 85 -7.72 0.95 3.10
CA VAL A 85 -8.36 0.94 4.43
C VAL A 85 -7.92 2.14 5.26
N ALA A 86 -6.63 2.49 5.23
CA ALA A 86 -6.11 3.62 5.97
C ALA A 86 -6.66 4.96 5.45
N VAL A 87 -6.83 5.11 4.13
CA VAL A 87 -7.46 6.29 3.52
C VAL A 87 -8.93 6.37 3.91
N ASN A 88 -9.67 5.25 3.84
CA ASN A 88 -11.09 5.20 4.23
C ASN A 88 -11.32 5.51 5.71
N GLY A 89 -10.46 4.99 6.58
CA GLY A 89 -10.52 5.25 8.01
C GLY A 89 -9.93 6.61 8.42
N GLN A 90 -9.42 7.40 7.46
CA GLN A 90 -8.69 8.65 7.73
C GLN A 90 -7.47 8.48 8.67
N VAL A 91 -6.97 7.25 8.82
CA VAL A 91 -5.84 6.87 9.69
C VAL A 91 -4.51 6.76 8.91
N THR A 92 -4.38 7.49 7.81
CA THR A 92 -3.17 7.48 6.95
C THR A 92 -1.90 7.93 7.69
N GLU A 93 -2.05 8.64 8.81
CA GLU A 93 -0.96 8.98 9.72
C GLU A 93 -0.35 7.77 10.44
N MET A 94 -1.09 6.68 10.59
CA MET A 94 -0.63 5.43 11.23
C MET A 94 0.28 4.60 10.30
N LEU A 95 0.27 4.90 9.00
CA LEU A 95 1.13 4.25 8.04
C LEU A 95 2.59 4.67 8.29
N LYS A 96 3.48 3.69 8.34
CA LYS A 96 4.92 3.92 8.62
C LYS A 96 5.78 3.68 7.39
N ALA A 97 5.66 2.48 6.80
CA ALA A 97 6.46 2.08 5.66
C ALA A 97 5.73 1.05 4.78
N PHE A 98 6.02 1.10 3.49
CA PHE A 98 5.70 0.11 2.47
C PHE A 98 6.99 -0.34 1.79
N PRO A 99 7.15 -1.62 1.41
CA PRO A 99 6.25 -2.74 1.69
C PRO A 99 6.12 -3.03 3.18
N THR A 100 4.99 -3.59 3.62
CA THR A 100 4.84 -3.87 5.04
C THR A 100 5.72 -5.04 5.47
N ASP A 101 6.62 -4.74 6.41
CA ASP A 101 7.38 -5.75 7.14
C ASP A 101 6.50 -6.38 8.22
N ILE A 102 5.75 -7.43 7.84
CA ILE A 102 5.04 -8.27 8.82
C ILE A 102 6.02 -8.85 9.86
N ASN A 103 7.31 -8.97 9.50
CA ASN A 103 8.37 -9.49 10.37
C ASN A 103 8.87 -8.53 11.47
N LYS A 104 8.47 -7.24 11.49
CA LYS A 104 8.91 -6.29 12.53
C LYS A 104 8.04 -6.28 13.80
N LYS A 105 6.97 -7.08 13.88
CA LYS A 105 6.16 -7.25 15.11
C LYS A 105 6.65 -8.39 16.03
N LYS A 106 7.96 -8.47 16.29
CA LYS A 106 8.51 -9.31 17.39
C LYS A 106 9.58 -8.63 18.25
N GLN A 107 9.70 -7.30 18.23
CA GLN A 107 10.60 -6.60 19.16
C GLN A 107 9.94 -5.34 19.71
N ALA A 108 9.24 -5.48 20.84
CA ALA A 108 9.22 -4.50 21.93
C ALA A 108 8.32 -4.99 23.07
N THR A 109 8.81 -5.97 23.85
CA THR A 109 8.50 -6.09 25.29
C THR A 109 9.53 -7.00 25.93
N THR A 110 10.79 -6.56 25.96
CA THR A 110 11.71 -6.98 27.03
C THR A 110 11.67 -5.89 28.09
N THR A 111 10.57 -5.82 28.83
CA THR A 111 10.61 -5.16 30.14
C THR A 111 11.33 -6.12 31.07
N ARG A 112 12.65 -5.91 31.17
CA ARG A 112 13.51 -6.47 32.20
C ARG A 112 12.96 -6.04 33.55
N TRP A 113 12.19 -6.90 34.21
CA TRP A 113 11.85 -6.74 35.62
C TRP A 113 13.09 -7.09 36.44
N ASN A 114 13.82 -6.05 36.87
CA ASN A 114 14.73 -6.16 37.99
C ASN A 114 13.90 -6.32 39.27
N ARG A 115 13.94 -7.50 39.88
CA ARG A 115 13.87 -7.70 41.33
C ARG A 115 14.66 -8.95 41.68
#